data_AF-A0A3A6TAD2-F1
#
_entry.id   AF-A0A3A6TAD2-F1
#
_cell.length_a   1.000
_cell.length_b   1.000
_cell.length_c   1.000
_cell.angle_alpha   90.00
_cell.angle_beta   90.00
_cell.angle_gamma   90.00
#
_symmetry.space_group_name_H-M   'P 1'
#
loop_
_entity.id
_entity.type
_entity.pdbx_description
1 polymer ?
#
loop_
_entity_poly.entity_id
_entity_poly.type
_entity_poly.pdbx_seq_one_letter_code
_entity_poly.pdbx_strand_id
1 'polypeptide(L)'
;MKKVISAIFCQGLPKRDIKNANKVNLWALAWVGSLVIFHYGSKELWFMSPLMIAVAVITNVAIGVGMVLAYRKMLIELDEMEKKIQLDALALSVGTTIITFSGYSILQELTTIPVLEPSHLILVVSATYMIGIVSGRIRYL
;
A
#
# COMPACT_ATOMS: atom_id res chain seq x y z
N MET A 1 8.80 0.94 25.18
CA MET A 1 7.36 0.86 24.85
C MET A 1 6.74 2.21 24.50
N LYS A 2 6.89 3.28 25.30
CA LYS A 2 6.30 4.60 25.00
C LYS A 2 6.67 5.17 23.61
N LYS A 3 7.95 5.08 23.21
CA LYS A 3 8.42 5.54 21.89
C LYS A 3 7.80 4.80 20.70
N VAL A 4 7.62 3.48 20.81
CA VAL A 4 7.01 2.65 19.75
C VAL A 4 5.54 3.01 19.58
N ILE A 5 4.81 3.14 20.69
CA ILE A 5 3.40 3.57 20.69
C ILE A 5 3.29 4.97 20.08
N SER A 6 4.15 5.90 20.48
CA SER A 6 4.21 7.25 19.90
C SER A 6 4.43 7.24 18.38
N ALA A 7 5.35 6.40 17.90
CA ALA A 7 5.66 6.26 16.47
C ALA A 7 4.49 5.69 15.65
N ILE A 8 3.78 4.71 16.21
CA ILE A 8 2.61 4.08 15.57
C ILE A 8 1.43 5.05 15.51
N PHE A 9 1.15 5.75 16.61
CA PHE A 9 0.02 6.67 16.70
C PHE A 9 0.32 8.08 16.20
N CYS A 10 1.47 8.30 15.55
CA CYS A 10 1.87 9.59 15.00
C CYS A 10 1.82 10.73 16.04
N GLN A 11 2.11 10.43 17.31
CA GLN A 11 2.06 11.42 18.38
C GLN A 11 3.18 12.45 18.17
N GLY A 12 2.81 13.70 17.90
CA GLY A 12 3.74 14.79 17.61
C GLY A 12 3.67 15.36 16.20
N LEU A 13 2.95 14.71 15.26
CA LEU A 13 2.79 15.26 13.91
C LEU A 13 1.86 16.48 13.85
N PRO A 14 2.11 17.44 12.95
CA PRO A 14 1.20 18.55 12.70
C PRO A 14 -0.21 18.08 12.33
N LYS A 15 -1.24 18.79 12.78
CA LYS A 15 -2.65 18.48 12.46
C LYS A 15 -2.93 18.39 10.96
N ARG A 16 -2.21 19.19 10.15
CA ARG A 16 -2.29 19.17 8.68
C ARG A 16 -1.89 17.80 8.13
N ASP A 17 -0.79 17.25 8.60
CA ASP A 17 -0.21 16.03 8.06
C ASP A 17 -1.07 14.82 8.44
N ILE A 18 -1.60 14.81 9.67
CA ILE A 18 -2.62 13.85 10.11
C ILE A 18 -3.87 13.92 9.22
N LYS A 19 -4.36 15.13 8.92
CA LYS A 19 -5.52 15.32 8.03
C LYS A 19 -5.27 14.78 6.62
N ASN A 20 -4.07 14.98 6.09
CA ASN A 20 -3.71 14.45 4.77
C ASN A 20 -3.56 12.93 4.79
N ALA A 21 -2.91 12.37 5.80
CA ALA A 21 -2.82 10.93 6.00
C ALA A 21 -4.21 10.28 6.09
N ASN A 22 -5.14 10.91 6.82
CA ASN A 22 -6.53 10.42 6.89
C ASN A 22 -7.23 10.46 5.52
N LYS A 23 -6.97 11.46 4.67
CA LYS A 23 -7.50 11.46 3.30
C LYS A 23 -6.95 10.31 2.47
N VAL A 24 -5.65 10.02 2.59
CA VAL A 24 -5.04 8.86 1.93
C VAL A 24 -5.69 7.57 2.43
N ASN A 25 -5.87 7.42 3.74
CA ASN A 25 -6.51 6.26 4.33
C ASN A 25 -7.96 6.09 3.84
N LEU A 26 -8.73 7.17 3.73
CA LEU A 26 -10.09 7.11 3.17
C LEU A 26 -10.09 6.66 1.70
N TRP A 27 -9.18 7.18 0.87
CA TRP A 27 -9.05 6.71 -0.51
C TRP A 27 -8.60 5.26 -0.60
N ALA A 28 -7.67 4.83 0.26
CA ALA A 28 -7.22 3.44 0.32
C ALA A 28 -8.37 2.51 0.75
N LEU A 29 -9.17 2.90 1.74
CA LEU A 29 -10.35 2.15 2.15
C LEU A 29 -11.41 2.10 1.04
N ALA A 30 -11.64 3.20 0.33
CA ALA A 30 -12.53 3.21 -0.83
C ALA A 30 -12.04 2.28 -1.94
N TRP A 31 -10.73 2.28 -2.21
CA TRP A 31 -10.12 1.41 -3.22
C TRP A 31 -10.21 -0.07 -2.83
N VAL A 32 -9.85 -0.43 -1.60
CA VAL A 32 -10.01 -1.81 -1.07
C VAL A 32 -11.47 -2.23 -1.05
N GLY A 33 -12.39 -1.34 -0.65
CA GLY A 33 -13.82 -1.59 -0.71
C GLY A 33 -14.30 -1.90 -2.12
N SER A 34 -13.82 -1.16 -3.12
CA SER A 34 -14.15 -1.43 -4.52
C SER A 34 -13.59 -2.77 -5.01
N LEU A 35 -12.38 -3.17 -4.58
CA LEU A 35 -11.83 -4.50 -4.89
C LEU A 35 -12.71 -5.62 -4.32
N VAL A 36 -13.14 -5.48 -3.05
CA VAL A 36 -14.04 -6.45 -2.40
C VAL A 36 -15.37 -6.54 -3.16
N ILE A 37 -15.98 -5.40 -3.48
CA ILE A 37 -17.25 -5.35 -4.22
C ILE A 37 -17.11 -6.05 -5.59
N PHE A 38 -16.06 -5.74 -6.36
CA PHE A 38 -15.88 -6.33 -7.68
C PHE A 38 -15.51 -7.82 -7.62
N HIS A 39 -14.78 -8.25 -6.59
CA HIS A 39 -14.50 -9.67 -6.35
C HIS A 39 -15.75 -10.47 -6.00
N TYR A 40 -16.64 -9.93 -5.16
CA TYR A 40 -17.92 -10.59 -4.89
C TYR A 40 -18.85 -10.53 -6.10
N GLY A 41 -18.91 -9.39 -6.79
CA GLY A 41 -19.74 -9.25 -7.98
C GLY A 41 -19.34 -10.19 -9.12
N SER A 42 -18.05 -10.54 -9.24
CA SER A 42 -17.62 -11.53 -10.24
C SER A 42 -18.09 -12.95 -9.91
N LYS A 43 -18.15 -13.31 -8.61
CA LYS A 43 -18.68 -14.60 -8.15
C LYS A 43 -20.19 -14.72 -8.34
N GLU A 44 -20.92 -13.63 -8.10
CA GLU A 44 -22.39 -13.55 -8.24
C GLU A 44 -22.85 -13.24 -9.67
N LEU A 45 -21.95 -13.34 -10.67
CA LEU A 45 -22.25 -13.12 -12.09
C LEU A 45 -22.84 -11.73 -12.42
N TRP A 46 -22.50 -10.68 -11.66
CA TRP A 46 -22.98 -9.32 -11.92
C TRP A 46 -22.49 -8.77 -13.27
N PHE A 47 -21.33 -9.20 -13.77
CA PHE A 47 -20.72 -8.67 -14.98
C PHE A 47 -20.99 -9.57 -16.19
N MET A 48 -22.21 -9.50 -16.72
CA MET A 48 -22.68 -10.37 -17.82
C MET A 48 -22.26 -9.91 -19.22
N SER A 49 -21.67 -8.72 -19.35
CA SER A 49 -21.23 -8.20 -20.65
C SER A 49 -19.83 -7.58 -20.57
N PRO A 50 -19.06 -7.57 -21.69
CA PRO A 50 -17.75 -6.93 -21.75
C PRO A 50 -17.78 -5.45 -21.33
N LEU A 51 -18.88 -4.73 -21.65
CA LEU A 51 -19.07 -3.34 -21.25
C LEU A 51 -19.13 -3.19 -19.72
N MET A 52 -19.86 -4.07 -19.03
CA MET A 52 -19.96 -4.03 -17.57
C MET A 52 -18.63 -4.33 -16.88
N ILE A 53 -17.87 -5.30 -17.42
CA ILE A 53 -16.51 -5.59 -16.95
C ILE A 53 -15.61 -4.37 -17.13
N ALA A 54 -15.65 -3.73 -18.31
CA ALA A 54 -14.85 -2.55 -18.58
C ALA A 54 -15.18 -1.40 -17.62
N VAL A 55 -16.48 -1.13 -17.38
CA VAL A 55 -16.92 -0.09 -16.43
C VAL A 55 -16.46 -0.40 -15.01
N ALA A 56 -16.56 -1.65 -14.55
CA ALA A 56 -16.10 -2.05 -13.23
C ALA A 56 -14.58 -1.85 -13.05
N VAL A 57 -13.79 -2.30 -14.02
CA VAL A 57 -12.32 -2.15 -14.00
C VAL A 57 -11.92 -0.67 -14.05
N ILE A 58 -12.51 0.13 -14.96
CA ILE A 58 -12.24 1.56 -15.07
C ILE A 58 -12.57 2.28 -13.75
N THR A 59 -13.70 1.92 -13.12
CA THR A 59 -14.10 2.50 -11.83
C THR A 59 -13.10 2.15 -10.73
N ASN A 60 -12.68 0.88 -10.63
CA ASN A 60 -11.66 0.47 -9.67
C ASN A 60 -10.34 1.25 -9.86
N VAL A 61 -9.87 1.34 -11.10
CA VAL A 61 -8.64 2.03 -11.47
C VAL A 61 -8.76 3.53 -11.18
N ALA A 62 -9.90 4.16 -11.48
CA ALA A 62 -10.12 5.58 -11.19
C ALA A 62 -10.04 5.88 -9.69
N ILE A 63 -10.62 5.02 -8.83
CA ILE A 63 -10.50 5.14 -7.37
C ILE A 63 -9.04 4.97 -6.93
N GLY A 64 -8.33 4.00 -7.53
CA GLY A 64 -6.90 3.78 -7.28
C GLY A 64 -6.02 4.98 -7.68
N VAL A 65 -6.30 5.61 -8.83
CA VAL A 65 -5.62 6.85 -9.24
C VAL A 65 -5.90 7.98 -8.24
N GLY A 66 -7.13 8.10 -7.74
CA GLY A 66 -7.47 9.03 -6.67
C GLY A 66 -6.64 8.82 -5.41
N MET A 67 -6.47 7.56 -4.98
CA MET A 67 -5.59 7.18 -3.88
C MET A 67 -4.14 7.59 -4.13
N VAL A 68 -3.58 7.32 -5.31
CA VAL A 68 -2.20 7.67 -5.67
C VAL A 68 -1.99 9.19 -5.65
N LEU A 69 -2.93 9.96 -6.20
CA LEU A 69 -2.86 11.42 -6.19
C LEU A 69 -2.94 11.99 -4.78
N ALA A 70 -3.80 11.44 -3.92
CA ALA A 70 -3.88 11.81 -2.51
C ALA A 70 -2.57 11.48 -1.77
N TYR A 71 -1.99 10.30 -2.01
CA TYR A 71 -0.72 9.89 -1.41
C TYR A 71 0.43 10.79 -1.84
N ARG A 72 0.53 11.09 -3.15
CA ARG A 72 1.52 12.03 -3.68
C ARG A 72 1.40 13.40 -3.05
N LYS A 73 0.16 13.92 -2.92
CA LYS A 73 -0.09 15.21 -2.27
C LYS A 73 0.36 15.20 -0.81
N MET A 74 0.04 14.13 -0.07
CA MET A 74 0.50 13.97 1.31
C MET A 74 2.03 14.03 1.39
N LEU A 75 2.75 13.25 0.56
CA LEU A 75 4.22 13.22 0.57
C LEU A 75 4.89 14.57 0.28
N ILE A 76 4.27 15.40 -0.57
CA ILE A 76 4.81 16.73 -0.91
C ILE A 76 4.61 17.71 0.25
N GLU A 77 3.52 17.58 1.01
CA GLU A 77 3.17 18.47 2.11
C GLU A 77 3.83 18.10 3.45
N LEU A 78 4.46 16.92 3.55
CA LEU A 78 5.24 16.52 4.73
C LEU A 78 6.46 17.42 4.93
N ASP A 79 6.90 17.52 6.18
CA ASP A 79 8.22 18.08 6.49
C ASP A 79 9.36 17.21 5.94
N GLU A 80 10.57 17.78 5.87
CA GLU A 80 11.74 17.10 5.29
C GLU A 80 12.14 15.83 6.06
N MET A 81 11.88 15.76 7.36
CA MET A 81 12.23 14.60 8.18
C MET A 81 11.28 13.43 7.89
N GLU A 82 9.97 13.63 7.94
CA GLU A 82 8.98 12.61 7.61
C GLU A 82 9.08 12.21 6.14
N LYS A 83 9.34 13.15 5.22
CA LYS A 83 9.55 12.82 3.80
C LYS A 83 10.75 11.91 3.60
N LYS A 84 11.85 12.12 4.34
CA LYS A 84 13.00 11.23 4.33
C LYS A 84 12.64 9.84 4.87
N ILE A 85 11.95 9.76 6.01
CA ILE A 85 11.49 8.48 6.59
C ILE A 85 10.63 7.70 5.59
N GLN A 86 9.72 8.39 4.91
CA GLN A 86 8.86 7.84 3.86
C GLN A 86 9.68 7.28 2.70
N LEU A 87 10.65 8.05 2.20
CA LEU A 87 11.50 7.63 1.08
C LEU A 87 12.39 6.44 1.45
N ASP A 88 13.01 6.45 2.63
CA ASP A 88 13.86 5.35 3.12
C ASP A 88 13.03 4.07 3.30
N ALA A 89 11.79 4.18 3.81
CA ALA A 89 10.86 3.07 3.95
C ALA A 89 10.38 2.52 2.59
N LEU A 90 10.12 3.39 1.61
CA LEU A 90 9.80 2.99 0.24
C LEU A 90 10.98 2.26 -0.40
N ALA A 91 12.21 2.76 -0.24
CA ALA A 91 13.40 2.11 -0.77
C ALA A 91 13.61 0.71 -0.18
N LEU A 92 13.42 0.56 1.15
CA LEU A 92 13.46 -0.74 1.83
C LEU A 92 12.40 -1.69 1.27
N SER A 93 11.16 -1.21 1.13
CA SER A 93 10.02 -2.00 0.66
C SER A 93 10.19 -2.47 -0.78
N VAL A 94 10.61 -1.57 -1.67
CA VAL A 94 10.88 -1.91 -3.08
C VAL A 94 12.03 -2.89 -3.19
N GLY A 95 13.16 -2.63 -2.50
CA GLY A 95 14.33 -3.50 -2.53
C GLY A 95 14.04 -4.91 -2.03
N THR A 96 13.37 -5.03 -0.88
CA THR A 96 12.96 -6.33 -0.32
C THR A 96 11.99 -7.07 -1.23
N THR A 97 11.00 -6.38 -1.80
CA THR A 97 10.04 -6.99 -2.73
C THR A 97 10.72 -7.53 -3.98
N ILE A 98 11.68 -6.79 -4.56
CA ILE A 98 12.45 -7.25 -5.73
C ILE A 98 13.25 -8.51 -5.38
N ILE A 99 13.94 -8.53 -4.24
CA ILE A 99 14.73 -9.69 -3.81
C ILE A 99 13.83 -10.91 -3.58
N THR A 100 12.69 -10.72 -2.89
CA THR A 100 11.74 -11.81 -2.63
C THR A 100 11.10 -12.34 -3.91
N PHE A 101 10.65 -11.45 -4.80
CA PHE A 101 10.07 -11.83 -6.10
C PHE A 101 11.08 -12.63 -6.93
N SER A 102 12.28 -12.09 -7.15
CA SER A 102 13.31 -12.73 -7.97
C SER A 102 13.76 -14.08 -7.38
N GLY A 103 13.95 -14.14 -6.06
CA GLY A 103 14.33 -15.38 -5.38
C GLY A 103 13.25 -16.45 -5.48
N TYR A 104 11.98 -16.07 -5.33
CA TYR A 104 10.87 -17.01 -5.46
C TYR A 104 10.69 -17.51 -6.90
N SER A 105 10.84 -16.63 -7.89
CA SER A 105 10.79 -17.00 -9.31
C SER A 105 11.88 -18.02 -9.67
N ILE A 106 13.11 -17.83 -9.20
CA ILE A 106 14.19 -18.82 -9.39
C ILE A 106 13.83 -20.15 -8.72
N LEU A 107 13.31 -20.11 -7.49
CA LEU A 107 12.92 -21.31 -6.77
C LEU A 107 11.79 -22.08 -7.48
N GLN A 108 10.85 -21.37 -8.11
CA GLN A 108 9.79 -21.97 -8.93
C GLN A 108 10.31 -22.65 -10.19
N GLU A 109 11.35 -22.11 -10.82
CA GLU A 109 11.99 -22.74 -11.98
C GLU A 109 12.75 -24.01 -11.58
N LEU A 110 13.35 -24.02 -10.39
CA LEU A 110 14.19 -25.12 -9.91
C LEU A 110 13.42 -26.22 -9.17
N THR A 111 12.20 -25.94 -8.69
CA THR A 111 11.43 -26.86 -7.82
C THR A 111 9.94 -26.82 -8.09
N THR A 112 9.19 -27.82 -7.64
CA THR A 112 7.73 -27.93 -7.84
C THR A 112 6.94 -27.18 -6.77
N ILE A 113 7.33 -25.95 -6.46
CA ILE A 113 6.59 -25.09 -5.50
C ILE A 113 5.39 -24.40 -6.18
N PRO A 114 4.36 -23.97 -5.40
CA PRO A 114 3.18 -23.30 -5.95
C PRO A 114 3.49 -22.01 -6.72
N VAL A 115 2.54 -21.59 -7.57
CA VAL A 115 2.59 -20.32 -8.28
C VAL A 115 2.52 -19.15 -7.29
N LEU A 116 3.26 -18.06 -7.56
CA LEU A 116 3.36 -16.93 -6.67
C LEU A 116 2.08 -16.11 -6.79
N GLU A 117 1.25 -16.14 -5.75
CA GLU A 117 0.08 -15.27 -5.74
C GLU A 117 0.48 -13.79 -5.56
N PRO A 118 -0.14 -12.86 -6.31
CA PRO A 118 0.09 -11.42 -6.14
C PRO A 118 -0.16 -10.91 -4.71
N SER A 119 -1.04 -11.58 -3.95
CA SER A 119 -1.35 -11.30 -2.54
C SER A 119 -0.10 -11.37 -1.66
N HIS A 120 0.79 -12.34 -1.88
CA HIS A 120 2.04 -12.50 -1.13
C HIS A 120 2.98 -11.32 -1.35
N LEU A 121 3.07 -10.79 -2.58
CA LEU A 121 3.90 -9.62 -2.86
C LEU A 121 3.35 -8.36 -2.19
N ILE A 122 2.02 -8.16 -2.20
CA ILE A 122 1.39 -7.04 -1.49
C ILE A 122 1.68 -7.11 0.01
N LEU A 123 1.68 -8.32 0.60
CA LEU A 123 2.06 -8.52 1.99
C LEU A 123 3.52 -8.12 2.26
N VAL A 124 4.45 -8.55 1.40
CA VAL A 124 5.88 -8.18 1.52
C VAL A 124 6.06 -6.67 1.43
N VAL A 125 5.46 -6.01 0.42
CA VAL A 125 5.53 -4.56 0.24
C VAL A 125 5.01 -3.84 1.48
N SER A 126 3.78 -4.16 1.90
CA SER A 126 3.11 -3.46 3.01
C SER A 126 3.80 -3.67 4.35
N ALA A 127 4.23 -4.90 4.67
CA ALA A 127 4.90 -5.21 5.92
C ALA A 127 6.25 -4.51 6.03
N THR A 128 7.08 -4.59 4.97
CA THR A 128 8.42 -4.00 4.96
C THR A 128 8.38 -2.46 4.96
N TYR A 129 7.42 -1.88 4.23
CA TYR A 129 7.18 -0.44 4.26
C TYR A 129 6.77 0.04 5.66
N MET A 130 5.83 -0.66 6.31
CA MET A 130 5.39 -0.34 7.67
C MET A 130 6.53 -0.47 8.68
N ILE A 131 7.35 -1.52 8.58
CA ILE A 131 8.57 -1.68 9.40
C ILE A 131 9.51 -0.50 9.18
N GLY A 132 9.73 -0.09 7.92
CA GLY A 132 10.56 1.05 7.57
C GLY A 132 10.09 2.37 8.19
N ILE A 133 8.79 2.67 8.10
CA ILE A 133 8.20 3.88 8.70
C ILE A 133 8.35 3.88 10.21
N VAL A 134 7.96 2.79 10.88
CA VAL A 134 8.01 2.70 12.35
C VAL A 134 9.45 2.79 12.84
N SER A 135 10.38 2.10 12.19
CA SER A 135 11.81 2.14 12.53
C SER A 135 12.41 3.52 12.33
N GLY A 136 12.05 4.19 11.21
CA GLY A 136 12.45 5.57 10.94
C GLY A 136 11.96 6.51 12.04
N ARG A 137 10.67 6.51 12.35
CA ARG A 137 10.11 7.37 13.41
C ARG A 137 10.71 7.11 14.78
N ILE A 138 10.95 5.85 15.16
CA ILE A 138 11.61 5.52 16.43
C ILE A 138 13.02 6.12 16.51
N ARG A 139 13.74 6.20 15.39
CA ARG A 139 15.11 6.75 15.35
C ARG A 139 15.14 8.26 15.54
N TYR A 140 14.09 8.97 15.11
CA TYR A 140 14.01 10.43 15.16
C TYR A 140 13.18 10.98 16.35
N LEU A 141 12.54 10.10 17.15
CA LEU A 141 11.87 10.38 18.43
C LEU A 141 12.77 10.09 19.64
#